data_AF-A0A0S7ES38-F1
#
_entry.id   AF-A0A0S7ES38-F1
#
_cell.length_a   1.000
_cell.length_b   1.000
_cell.length_c   1.000
_cell.angle_alpha   90.00
_cell.angle_beta   90.00
_cell.angle_gamma   90.00
#
_symmetry.space_group_name_H-M   'P 1'
#
loop_
_entity.id
_entity.type
_entity.pdbx_description
1 polymer ?
#
loop_
_entity_poly.entity_id
_entity_poly.type
_entity_poly.pdbx_seq_one_letter_code
_entity_poly.pdbx_strand_id
1 'polypeptide(L)'
;LDTSGLKASVELYTEYKSIDLTQRKMVFEGPLVWRVTKEKAIDVHCLLLDDMLVLAQKQEDKMLLKCQSKSNMTAQEGKQMLSPIIKLDSVFLREVATGWFL
;
A
#
# COMPACT_ATOMS: atom_id res chain seq x y z
N LEU A 1 9.88 8.66 5.74
CA LEU A 1 8.91 8.01 4.84
C LEU A 1 8.76 8.87 3.59
N ASP A 2 8.97 8.31 2.40
CA ASP A 2 8.82 9.00 1.12
C ASP A 2 7.39 8.81 0.59
N THR A 3 6.71 9.91 0.30
CA THR A 3 5.32 9.96 -0.20
C THR A 3 5.23 10.35 -1.67
N SER A 4 6.36 10.51 -2.36
CA SER A 4 6.42 10.92 -3.77
C SER A 4 5.67 9.98 -4.70
N GLY A 5 5.59 8.68 -4.36
CA GLY A 5 4.84 7.68 -5.10
C GLY A 5 3.32 7.79 -4.98
N LEU A 6 2.80 8.66 -4.10
CA LEU A 6 1.36 8.97 -4.01
C LEU A 6 0.90 9.98 -5.06
N LYS A 7 1.82 10.73 -5.71
CA LYS A 7 1.49 11.75 -6.72
C LYS A 7 0.70 11.22 -7.92
N ALA A 8 0.63 9.89 -8.09
CA ALA A 8 -0.26 9.25 -9.06
C ALA A 8 -1.76 9.47 -8.75
N SER A 9 -2.12 9.79 -7.50
CA SER A 9 -3.47 10.19 -7.08
C SER A 9 -3.42 11.50 -6.30
N VAL A 10 -4.09 12.53 -6.83
CA VAL A 10 -4.15 13.86 -6.20
C VAL A 10 -4.78 13.80 -4.82
N GLU A 11 -5.84 13.01 -4.65
CA GLU A 11 -6.55 12.84 -3.38
C GLU A 11 -5.64 12.22 -2.32
N LEU A 12 -4.99 11.09 -2.63
CA LEU A 12 -4.09 10.40 -1.70
C LEU A 12 -2.87 11.26 -1.36
N TYR A 13 -2.27 11.92 -2.35
CA TYR A 13 -1.14 12.81 -2.10
C TYR A 13 -1.55 13.98 -1.20
N THR A 14 -2.72 14.57 -1.41
CA THR A 14 -3.19 15.68 -0.58
C THR A 14 -3.43 15.26 0.86
N GLU A 15 -4.05 14.09 1.08
CA GLU A 15 -4.37 13.57 2.41
C GLU A 15 -3.12 13.12 3.17
N TYR A 16 -2.13 12.51 2.50
CA TYR A 16 -1.03 11.81 3.17
C TYR A 16 0.37 12.34 2.88
N LYS A 17 0.57 13.41 2.09
CA LYS A 17 1.91 13.98 1.80
C LYS A 17 2.76 14.25 3.05
N SER A 18 2.12 14.57 4.16
CA SER A 18 2.74 14.92 5.45
C SER A 18 2.30 13.98 6.57
N ILE A 19 1.97 12.73 6.24
CA ILE A 19 1.58 11.75 7.24
C ILE A 19 2.71 11.53 8.25
N ASP A 20 2.37 11.65 9.53
CA ASP A 20 3.23 11.25 10.63
C ASP A 20 2.68 9.98 11.28
N LEU A 21 3.41 8.87 11.12
CA LEU A 21 3.03 7.57 11.67
C LEU A 21 3.30 7.49 13.18
N THR A 22 4.14 8.37 13.74
CA THR A 22 4.48 8.37 15.17
C THR A 22 3.33 8.87 16.04
N GLN A 23 2.38 9.61 15.46
CA GLN A 23 1.17 10.10 16.12
C GLN A 23 0.05 9.04 16.20
N ARG A 24 0.32 7.80 15.76
CA ARG A 24 -0.63 6.69 15.72
C ARG A 24 -0.11 5.51 16.50
N LYS A 25 -1.00 4.67 17.00
CA LYS A 25 -0.60 3.49 17.75
C LYS A 25 -0.26 2.36 16.78
N MET A 26 0.99 1.92 16.80
CA MET A 26 1.41 0.73 16.07
C MET A 26 0.88 -0.53 16.78
N VAL A 27 0.16 -1.38 16.04
CA VAL A 27 -0.39 -2.65 16.54
C VAL A 27 0.51 -3.81 16.13
N PHE A 28 0.96 -3.80 14.87
CA PHE A 28 1.84 -4.84 14.32
C PHE A 28 2.67 -4.27 13.17
N GLU A 29 3.84 -4.86 12.93
CA GLU A 29 4.63 -4.61 11.74
C GLU A 29 5.35 -5.88 11.26
N GLY A 30 5.63 -5.96 9.96
CA GLY A 30 6.40 -7.07 9.42
C GLY A 30 6.46 -7.13 7.89
N PRO A 31 7.31 -8.01 7.34
CA PRO A 31 7.39 -8.22 5.90
C PRO A 31 6.09 -8.84 5.36
N LEU A 32 5.67 -8.42 4.17
CA LEU A 32 4.51 -8.95 3.46
C LEU A 32 4.75 -8.91 1.95
N VAL A 33 4.17 -9.87 1.23
CA VAL A 33 4.12 -9.86 -0.23
C VAL A 33 2.80 -9.28 -0.69
N TRP A 34 2.82 -8.07 -1.26
CA TRP A 34 1.65 -7.44 -1.84
C TRP A 34 1.43 -7.89 -3.29
N ARG A 35 0.49 -8.81 -3.49
CA ARG A 35 0.04 -9.24 -4.83
C ARG A 35 -0.90 -8.20 -5.43
N VAL A 36 -0.38 -7.40 -6.37
CA VAL A 36 -1.11 -6.32 -7.06
C VAL A 36 -1.95 -6.89 -8.22
N THR A 37 -1.34 -7.78 -9.00
CA THR A 37 -1.99 -8.56 -10.06
C THR A 37 -1.52 -10.00 -9.98
N LYS A 38 -1.97 -10.88 -10.89
CA LYS A 38 -1.48 -12.26 -10.96
C LYS A 38 0.02 -12.31 -11.29
N GLU A 39 0.49 -11.39 -12.14
CA GLU A 39 1.87 -11.34 -12.62
C GLU A 39 2.77 -10.43 -11.78
N LYS A 40 2.18 -9.59 -10.91
CA LYS A 40 2.90 -8.58 -10.14
C LYS A 40 2.69 -8.76 -8.64
N ALA A 41 3.75 -9.17 -7.97
CA ALA A 41 3.89 -9.15 -6.52
C ALA A 41 5.03 -8.20 -6.12
N ILE A 42 4.91 -7.57 -4.95
CA ILE A 42 5.89 -6.61 -4.46
C ILE A 42 6.16 -6.89 -2.98
N ASP A 43 7.42 -6.96 -2.60
CA ASP A 43 7.79 -6.99 -1.19
C ASP A 43 7.53 -5.64 -0.54
N VAL A 44 6.80 -5.65 0.56
CA VAL A 44 6.49 -4.47 1.36
C VAL A 44 6.75 -4.76 2.83
N HIS A 45 7.10 -3.73 3.58
CA HIS A 45 6.96 -3.71 5.02
C HIS A 45 5.57 -3.21 5.34
N CYS A 46 4.79 -4.05 6.00
CA CYS A 46 3.45 -3.77 6.45
C CYS A 46 3.51 -3.11 7.82
N LEU A 47 2.77 -2.01 7.98
CA LEU A 47 2.54 -1.35 9.27
C LEU A 47 1.04 -1.35 9.52
N LEU A 48 0.59 -2.11 10.52
CA LEU A 48 -0.77 -2.07 11.01
C LEU A 48 -0.83 -1.09 12.18
N LEU A 49 -1.53 0.02 11.95
CA LEU A 49 -1.85 1.01 12.97
C LEU A 49 -3.29 0.79 13.46
N ASP A 50 -3.71 1.56 14.45
CA ASP A 50 -5.04 1.49 15.03
C ASP A 50 -6.17 1.94 14.09
N ASP A 51 -5.89 2.86 13.16
CA ASP A 51 -6.86 3.42 12.20
C ASP A 51 -6.62 3.00 10.74
N MET A 52 -5.41 2.51 10.40
CA MET A 52 -5.03 2.21 9.02
C MET A 52 -3.99 1.10 8.87
N LEU A 53 -3.92 0.53 7.67
CA LEU A 53 -2.86 -0.33 7.18
C LEU A 53 -1.99 0.44 6.17
N VAL A 54 -0.67 0.42 6.35
CA VAL A 54 0.30 1.07 5.45
C VAL A 54 1.24 0.03 4.86
N LEU A 55 1.36 0.03 3.53
CA LEU A 55 2.21 -0.87 2.75
C LEU A 55 3.39 -0.08 2.18
N ALA A 56 4.55 -0.18 2.82
CA ALA A 56 5.72 0.59 2.46
C ALA A 56 6.77 -0.25 1.74
N GLN A 57 7.25 0.21 0.58
CA GLN A 57 8.30 -0.45 -0.19
C GLN A 57 9.66 0.01 0.30
N LYS A 58 10.58 -0.93 0.57
CA LYS A 58 11.97 -0.58 0.82
C LYS A 58 12.66 -0.25 -0.51
N GLN A 59 13.15 0.98 -0.63
CA GLN A 59 13.94 1.43 -1.78
C GLN A 59 15.25 2.01 -1.26
N GLU A 60 16.34 1.26 -1.49
CA GLU A 60 17.66 1.56 -0.91
C GLU A 60 17.56 1.69 0.62
N ASP A 61 17.81 2.88 1.14
CA ASP A 61 17.77 3.20 2.57
C ASP A 61 16.48 3.89 3.01
N LYS A 62 15.48 3.99 2.13
CA LYS A 62 14.22 4.69 2.39
C LYS A 62 13.01 3.80 2.23
N MET A 63 11.95 4.15 2.95
CA MET A 63 10.63 3.55 2.80
C MET A 63 9.76 4.45 1.92
N LEU A 64 9.17 3.89 0.86
CA LEU A 64 8.36 4.60 -0.13
C LEU A 64 6.91 4.11 -0.10
N LEU A 65 5.96 5.05 -0.14
CA LEU A 65 4.55 4.78 -0.39
C LEU A 65 4.24 5.01 -1.87
N LYS A 66 3.80 3.96 -2.57
CA LYS A 66 3.59 3.99 -4.02
C LYS A 66 2.29 3.32 -4.44
N CYS A 67 1.42 4.07 -5.13
CA CYS A 67 0.21 3.54 -5.75
C CYS A 67 0.54 2.49 -6.81
N GLN A 68 -0.25 1.43 -6.88
CA GLN A 68 -0.02 0.32 -7.81
C GLN A 68 -1.14 0.20 -8.84
N SER A 69 -0.78 0.15 -10.11
CA SER A 69 -1.74 -0.09 -11.20
C SER A 69 -2.29 -1.52 -11.14
N LYS A 70 -3.63 -1.68 -11.25
CA LYS A 70 -4.30 -2.99 -11.42
C LYS A 70 -4.25 -3.54 -12.85
N SER A 71 -3.78 -2.76 -13.83
CA SER A 71 -3.70 -3.15 -15.24
C SER A 71 -2.25 -3.32 -15.71
N ASN A 72 -2.04 -4.35 -16.54
CA ASN A 72 -0.76 -4.69 -17.19
C ASN A 72 -0.49 -3.85 -18.45
N MET A 73 -1.48 -3.12 -18.98
CA MET A 73 -1.31 -2.23 -20.15
C MET A 73 -0.72 -0.88 -19.74
N THR A 74 0.21 -0.37 -20.55
CA THR A 74 0.76 0.99 -20.44
C THR A 74 -0.36 2.04 -20.54
N ALA A 75 -0.19 3.13 -19.81
CA ALA A 75 -1.20 4.13 -19.43
C ALA A 75 -2.26 4.46 -20.51
N GLN A 76 -3.53 4.18 -20.18
CA GLN A 76 -4.70 4.82 -20.77
C GLN A 76 -5.55 5.42 -19.65
N GLU A 77 -6.29 6.48 -19.96
CA GLU A 77 -7.25 7.15 -19.06
C GLU A 77 -8.24 6.14 -18.46
N GLY A 78 -8.41 6.16 -17.13
CA GLY A 78 -9.29 5.22 -16.41
C GLY A 78 -8.58 4.12 -15.61
N LYS A 79 -7.25 4.16 -15.48
CA LYS A 79 -6.47 3.14 -14.76
C LYS A 79 -6.81 3.09 -13.26
N GLN A 80 -7.48 2.01 -12.84
CA GLN A 80 -7.73 1.72 -11.43
C GLN A 80 -6.41 1.50 -10.69
N MET A 81 -6.18 2.30 -9.65
CA MET A 81 -4.99 2.21 -8.80
C MET A 81 -5.35 1.61 -7.44
N LEU A 82 -4.43 0.82 -6.91
CA LEU A 82 -4.43 0.39 -5.53
C LEU A 82 -3.66 1.39 -4.68
N SER A 83 -4.28 1.80 -3.57
CA SER A 83 -3.66 2.65 -2.56
C SER A 83 -2.72 1.84 -1.67
N PRO A 84 -1.53 2.36 -1.32
CA PRO A 84 -0.65 1.75 -0.31
C PRO A 84 -1.10 2.08 1.13
N ILE A 85 -2.13 2.91 1.31
CA ILE A 85 -2.72 3.27 2.61
C ILE A 85 -4.20 2.88 2.58
N ILE A 86 -4.65 2.08 3.56
CA ILE A 86 -6.00 1.53 3.63
C ILE A 86 -6.58 1.85 5.01
N LYS A 87 -7.69 2.58 5.09
CA LYS A 87 -8.39 2.85 6.35
C LYS A 87 -9.10 1.60 6.84
N LEU A 88 -9.01 1.29 8.13
CA LEU A 88 -9.54 0.03 8.67
C LEU A 88 -11.07 0.03 8.82
N ASP A 89 -11.71 1.19 8.80
CA ASP A 89 -13.17 1.37 8.89
C ASP A 89 -13.96 0.70 7.75
N SER A 90 -13.29 0.37 6.65
CA SER A 90 -13.87 -0.17 5.41
C SER A 90 -13.26 -1.51 5.00
N VAL A 91 -12.46 -2.13 5.86
CA VAL A 91 -11.76 -3.39 5.56
C VAL A 91 -12.56 -4.61 6.01
N PHE A 92 -12.62 -5.60 5.13
CA PHE A 92 -13.06 -6.96 5.46
C PHE A 92 -11.93 -7.93 5.20
N LEU A 93 -11.64 -8.81 6.16
CA LEU A 93 -10.66 -9.88 6.02
C LEU A 93 -11.35 -11.16 5.55
N ARG A 94 -10.69 -11.87 4.62
CA ARG A 94 -11.10 -13.20 4.20
C ARG A 94 -9.87 -14.07 3.93
N GLU A 95 -10.01 -15.36 4.17
CA GLU A 95 -8.99 -16.33 3.78
C GLU A 95 -8.98 -16.51 2.26
N VAL A 96 -7.78 -16.75 1.71
CA VAL A 96 -7.63 -17.06 0.28
C VAL A 96 -7.54 -18.58 0.14
N ALA A 97 -8.61 -19.20 -0.36
CA ALA A 97 -8.72 -20.66 -0.49
C ALA A 97 -7.70 -21.28 -1.48
N THR A 98 -7.22 -20.50 -2.45
CA THR A 98 -6.11 -20.93 -3.32
C THR A 98 -4.82 -20.72 -2.55
N GLY A 99 -4.18 -21.80 -2.08
CA GLY A 99 -2.96 -21.79 -1.29
C GLY A 99 -1.77 -21.11 -1.98
N TRP A 100 -1.67 -19.80 -1.85
CA TRP A 100 -0.52 -18.98 -2.29
C TRP A 100 0.19 -18.31 -1.09
N PHE A 101 -0.04 -18.82 0.12
CA PHE A 101 0.65 -18.40 1.34
C PHE A 101 1.90 -19.26 1.57
N LEU A 102 2.99 -18.90 0.90
CA LEU A 102 4.36 -19.08 1.37
C LEU A 102 5.12 -17.80 1.03
#